data_AF-B4N550-F1
#
_entry.id   AF-B4N550-F1
#
_cell.length_a   1.000
_cell.length_b   1.000
_cell.length_c   1.000
_cell.angle_alpha   90.00
_cell.angle_beta   90.00
_cell.angle_gamma   90.00
#
_symmetry.space_group_name_H-M   'P 1'
#
loop_
_entity.id
_entity.type
_entity.pdbx_description
1 polymer ?
#
loop_
_entity_poly.entity_id
_entity_poly.type
_entity_poly.pdbx_seq_one_letter_code
_entity_poly.pdbx_strand_id
1 'polypeptide(L)'
;MKRRRVAALAIVSIAALKAANNVNNSADNKSQRTRINRKDKYIMSLEGKAQHYLNALKVRWQQLHEVPGLFAYQLAKSRPNRVLPGQYKFYTELNTDRTLKRRQPQTIDTLSPKFKPKQFNFNKVDDLEVMMTIDNEQDMGSVQMIINKSPLSKYHTLICPDVKSNLVQRITPQALRFCITFLRNIDDDTMRMGYNSPGALASVNHLHFHLIHMPQKLYIDNVKLENLAGSYLYRTTQEMPIQALCVLIASNDNDEAILEKVNNVYKLTEWMCQNNIPHNVFVTQDRTPGKQGNLHIFIFARSTYCVNKDVTAFNVGFCELAGFIPLGNEEKMRNLSETVVVQRVQEITGNAMNSVYEQAKHIVNGTNSTWQLPFIN
;
A
#
# COMPACT_ATOMS: atom_id res chain seq x y z
N MET A 1 28.02 -84.22 -46.66
CA MET A 1 27.73 -82.77 -46.58
C MET A 1 27.31 -82.41 -45.16
N LYS A 2 28.16 -81.68 -44.43
CA LYS A 2 27.82 -80.88 -43.22
C LYS A 2 29.10 -80.10 -42.85
N ARG A 3 29.18 -78.82 -43.24
CA ARG A 3 30.32 -77.93 -42.99
C ARG A 3 30.24 -77.34 -41.58
N ARG A 4 31.35 -77.43 -40.83
CA ARG A 4 31.56 -76.83 -39.51
C ARG A 4 31.75 -75.31 -39.62
N ARG A 5 31.17 -74.58 -38.66
CA ARG A 5 31.33 -73.14 -38.43
C ARG A 5 32.68 -72.83 -37.80
N VAL A 6 33.36 -71.79 -38.28
CA VAL A 6 34.49 -71.13 -37.61
C VAL A 6 33.99 -69.77 -37.12
N ALA A 7 34.27 -69.46 -35.85
CA ALA A 7 33.90 -68.23 -35.19
C ALA A 7 34.80 -67.06 -35.62
N ALA A 8 34.19 -65.90 -35.89
CA ALA A 8 34.89 -64.65 -36.13
C ALA A 8 34.77 -63.76 -34.87
N LEU A 9 35.93 -63.37 -34.32
CA LEU A 9 36.07 -62.29 -33.33
C LEU A 9 35.62 -60.97 -33.96
N ALA A 10 34.72 -60.24 -33.30
CA ALA A 10 34.43 -58.85 -33.61
C ALA A 10 34.94 -57.95 -32.48
N ILE A 11 35.77 -57.00 -32.87
CA ILE A 11 36.40 -55.95 -32.08
C ILE A 11 35.32 -54.97 -31.60
N VAL A 12 35.22 -54.75 -30.29
CA VAL A 12 34.38 -53.70 -29.71
C VAL A 12 35.10 -52.36 -29.83
N SER A 13 34.68 -51.51 -30.77
CA SER A 13 35.13 -50.13 -30.86
C SER A 13 34.42 -49.27 -29.80
N ILE A 14 35.21 -48.69 -28.90
CA ILE A 14 34.81 -47.69 -27.90
C ILE A 14 34.43 -46.39 -28.62
N ALA A 15 33.20 -46.32 -29.15
CA ALA A 15 32.68 -45.08 -29.75
C ALA A 15 31.23 -44.76 -29.31
N ALA A 16 30.59 -45.62 -28.51
CA ALA A 16 29.18 -45.44 -28.11
C ALA A 16 28.96 -44.92 -26.66
N LEU A 17 30.01 -44.51 -25.94
CA LEU A 17 29.91 -44.06 -24.54
C LEU A 17 30.19 -42.56 -24.31
N LYS A 18 30.42 -41.77 -25.38
CA LYS A 18 30.62 -40.30 -25.27
C LYS A 18 29.43 -39.46 -25.74
N ALA A 19 28.40 -40.04 -26.36
CA ALA A 19 27.22 -39.29 -26.81
C ALA A 19 26.08 -39.23 -25.78
N ALA A 20 26.04 -40.14 -24.80
CA ALA A 20 24.97 -40.18 -23.78
C ALA A 20 25.23 -39.28 -22.55
N ASN A 21 26.48 -38.87 -22.29
CA ASN A 21 26.83 -38.02 -21.14
C ASN A 21 26.79 -36.50 -21.42
N ASN A 22 26.58 -36.07 -22.67
CA ASN A 22 26.55 -34.64 -23.02
C ASN A 22 25.12 -34.06 -23.11
N VAL A 23 24.09 -34.89 -23.15
CA VAL A 23 22.69 -34.40 -23.22
C VAL A 23 22.17 -34.04 -21.82
N ASN A 24 22.51 -34.79 -20.77
CA ASN A 24 22.07 -34.52 -19.40
C ASN A 24 22.77 -33.33 -18.72
N ASN A 25 24.05 -33.06 -19.04
CA ASN A 25 24.76 -31.91 -18.46
C ASN A 25 24.34 -30.55 -19.05
N SER A 26 23.70 -30.53 -20.23
CA SER A 26 23.28 -29.27 -20.87
C SER A 26 21.96 -28.74 -20.30
N ALA A 27 21.04 -29.66 -19.95
CA ALA A 27 19.75 -29.32 -19.35
C ALA A 27 19.93 -28.88 -17.88
N ASP A 28 20.79 -29.57 -17.12
CA ASP A 28 21.10 -29.21 -15.74
C ASP A 28 21.88 -27.89 -15.65
N ASN A 29 22.86 -27.65 -16.53
CA ASN A 29 23.55 -26.35 -16.56
C ASN A 29 22.63 -25.20 -17.01
N LYS A 30 21.70 -25.43 -17.93
CA LYS A 30 20.70 -24.40 -18.34
C LYS A 30 19.68 -24.15 -17.22
N SER A 31 19.23 -25.18 -16.51
CA SER A 31 18.29 -25.04 -15.39
C SER A 31 18.96 -24.35 -14.20
N GLN A 32 20.23 -24.67 -13.92
CA GLN A 32 21.02 -24.07 -12.86
C GLN A 32 21.40 -22.62 -13.19
N ARG A 33 21.82 -22.31 -14.42
CA ARG A 33 22.02 -20.92 -14.88
C ARG A 33 20.74 -20.10 -14.88
N THR A 34 19.62 -20.66 -15.31
CA THR A 34 18.31 -19.99 -15.24
C THR A 34 17.88 -19.74 -13.79
N ARG A 35 18.15 -20.69 -12.88
CA ARG A 35 17.90 -20.53 -11.43
C ARG A 35 18.80 -19.47 -10.79
N ILE A 36 20.09 -19.45 -11.13
CA ILE A 36 21.05 -18.44 -10.67
C ILE A 36 20.63 -17.06 -11.17
N ASN A 37 20.34 -16.91 -12.47
CA ASN A 37 19.86 -15.65 -13.05
C ASN A 37 18.53 -15.18 -12.43
N ARG A 38 17.60 -16.10 -12.12
CA ARG A 38 16.35 -15.77 -11.42
C ARG A 38 16.60 -15.32 -9.99
N LYS A 39 17.53 -15.98 -9.28
CA LYS A 39 17.91 -15.62 -7.91
C LYS A 39 18.59 -14.26 -7.87
N ASP A 40 19.51 -13.99 -8.79
CA ASP A 40 20.22 -12.70 -8.89
C ASP A 40 19.25 -11.56 -9.28
N LYS A 41 18.33 -11.82 -10.21
CA LYS A 41 17.26 -10.88 -10.56
C LYS A 41 16.35 -10.57 -9.36
N TYR A 42 15.96 -11.57 -8.59
CA TYR A 42 15.16 -11.36 -7.37
C TYR A 42 15.93 -10.58 -6.28
N ILE A 43 17.20 -10.92 -6.05
CA ILE A 43 18.04 -10.21 -5.07
C ILE A 43 18.19 -8.72 -5.45
N MET A 44 18.15 -8.41 -6.74
CA MET A 44 18.26 -7.04 -7.23
C MET A 44 16.94 -6.28 -7.26
N SER A 45 15.80 -6.99 -7.31
CA SER A 45 14.47 -6.40 -7.45
C SER A 45 13.96 -5.78 -6.15
N LEU A 46 12.83 -5.06 -6.24
CA LEU A 46 12.15 -4.49 -5.09
C LEU A 46 11.73 -5.57 -4.10
N GLU A 47 11.23 -6.70 -4.60
CA GLU A 47 10.80 -7.85 -3.80
C GLU A 47 11.94 -8.35 -2.89
N GLY A 48 13.14 -8.59 -3.45
CA GLY A 48 14.27 -9.09 -2.66
C GLY A 48 14.90 -8.04 -1.72
N LYS A 49 14.75 -6.75 -2.02
CA LYS A 49 15.38 -5.65 -1.25
C LYS A 49 14.45 -4.94 -0.27
N ALA A 50 13.14 -5.16 -0.32
CA ALA A 50 12.16 -4.42 0.48
C ALA A 50 12.50 -4.42 1.98
N GLN A 51 12.85 -5.58 2.56
CA GLN A 51 13.26 -5.65 3.96
C GLN A 51 14.54 -4.86 4.27
N HIS A 52 15.54 -4.93 3.38
CA HIS A 52 16.77 -4.16 3.54
C HIS A 52 16.48 -2.65 3.49
N TYR A 53 15.66 -2.22 2.55
CA TYR A 53 15.21 -0.83 2.44
C TYR A 53 14.45 -0.37 3.68
N LEU A 54 13.53 -1.19 4.22
CA LEU A 54 12.83 -0.86 5.47
C LEU A 54 13.80 -0.69 6.65
N ASN A 55 14.77 -1.60 6.80
CA ASN A 55 15.76 -1.53 7.87
C ASN A 55 16.60 -0.24 7.77
N ALA A 56 17.11 0.08 6.56
CA ALA A 56 17.86 1.30 6.30
C ALA A 56 17.01 2.56 6.57
N LEU A 57 15.75 2.56 6.10
CA LEU A 57 14.80 3.65 6.33
C LEU A 57 14.57 3.88 7.82
N LYS A 58 14.37 2.84 8.63
CA LYS A 58 14.17 2.98 10.08
C LYS A 58 15.37 3.62 10.78
N VAL A 59 16.58 3.16 10.46
CA VAL A 59 17.83 3.73 11.00
C VAL A 59 17.95 5.19 10.59
N ARG A 60 17.77 5.48 9.30
CA ARG A 60 17.87 6.85 8.78
C ARG A 60 16.83 7.77 9.40
N TRP A 61 15.59 7.31 9.52
CA TRP A 61 14.52 8.07 10.15
C TRP A 61 14.84 8.43 11.61
N GLN A 62 15.41 7.49 12.39
CA GLN A 62 15.83 7.76 13.77
C GLN A 62 16.92 8.83 13.83
N GLN A 63 17.96 8.71 13.00
CA GLN A 63 19.04 9.69 12.92
C GLN A 63 18.51 11.08 12.54
N LEU A 64 17.64 11.16 11.53
CA LEU A 64 17.04 12.43 11.11
C LEU A 64 16.12 13.01 12.17
N HIS A 65 15.42 12.16 12.93
CA HIS A 65 14.56 12.61 14.03
C HIS A 65 15.39 13.26 15.14
N GLU A 66 16.68 12.95 15.30
CA GLU A 66 17.55 13.64 16.26
C GLU A 66 18.02 15.03 15.77
N VAL A 67 17.88 15.34 14.48
CA VAL A 67 18.32 16.62 13.89
C VAL A 67 17.34 17.74 14.26
N PRO A 68 17.78 18.80 14.98
CA PRO A 68 16.92 19.92 15.33
C PRO A 68 16.36 20.64 14.11
N GLY A 69 15.06 20.97 14.14
CA GLY A 69 14.39 21.75 13.09
C GLY A 69 14.02 20.99 11.81
N LEU A 70 14.49 19.75 11.63
CA LEU A 70 14.17 18.96 10.44
C LEU A 70 12.70 18.49 10.44
N PHE A 71 12.24 17.96 11.58
CA PHE A 71 10.82 17.72 11.83
C PHE A 71 10.17 18.96 12.46
N ALA A 72 8.88 19.18 12.18
CA ALA A 72 8.11 20.25 12.80
C ALA A 72 7.99 20.08 14.33
N TYR A 73 8.11 18.84 14.82
CA TYR A 73 8.17 18.49 16.23
C TYR A 73 8.80 17.11 16.39
N GLN A 74 9.28 16.85 17.61
CA GLN A 74 9.82 15.56 18.01
C GLN A 74 8.73 14.69 18.62
N LEU A 75 8.62 13.44 18.18
CA LEU A 75 7.76 12.47 18.85
C LEU A 75 8.32 12.13 20.23
N ALA A 76 7.51 12.33 21.26
CA ALA A 76 7.82 11.83 22.59
C ALA A 76 7.98 10.30 22.58
N LYS A 77 8.92 9.79 23.41
CA LYS A 77 9.21 8.34 23.53
C LYS A 77 7.97 7.53 23.88
N SER A 78 7.12 8.08 24.74
CA SER A 78 5.79 7.58 25.09
C SER A 78 4.79 8.72 24.98
N ARG A 79 3.58 8.43 24.52
CA ARG A 79 2.48 9.39 24.42
C ARG A 79 1.25 8.81 25.12
N PRO A 80 0.45 9.64 25.81
CA PRO A 80 -0.85 9.22 26.32
C PRO A 80 -1.67 8.55 25.23
N ASN A 81 -2.18 7.37 25.52
CA ASN A 81 -2.95 6.56 24.59
C ASN A 81 -4.03 5.79 25.33
N ARG A 82 -5.06 5.35 24.60
CA ARG A 82 -6.18 4.59 25.15
C ARG A 82 -6.85 3.80 24.05
N VAL A 83 -7.16 2.54 24.33
CA VAL A 83 -8.15 1.78 23.56
C VAL A 83 -9.54 2.15 24.10
N LEU A 84 -10.42 2.63 23.23
CA LEU A 84 -11.77 3.01 23.63
C LEU A 84 -12.54 1.77 24.14
N PRO A 85 -13.30 1.91 25.24
CA PRO A 85 -14.12 0.84 25.75
C PRO A 85 -15.31 0.61 24.80
N GLY A 86 -15.51 -0.65 24.42
CA GLY A 86 -16.61 -1.08 23.55
C GLY A 86 -16.22 -2.29 22.71
N GLN A 87 -16.99 -2.55 21.66
CA GLN A 87 -16.85 -3.70 20.77
C GLN A 87 -15.72 -3.49 19.75
N TYR A 88 -15.54 -2.25 19.29
CA TYR A 88 -14.74 -1.94 18.10
C TYR A 88 -13.26 -1.66 18.40
N LYS A 89 -12.93 -1.42 19.67
CA LYS A 89 -11.58 -1.24 20.23
C LYS A 89 -10.74 -0.20 19.47
N PHE A 90 -11.34 0.93 19.12
CA PHE A 90 -10.62 2.05 18.50
C PHE A 90 -9.42 2.48 19.35
N TYR A 91 -8.24 2.61 18.73
CA TYR A 91 -7.02 3.05 19.41
C TYR A 91 -6.87 4.56 19.26
N THR A 92 -6.67 5.26 20.37
CA THR A 92 -6.45 6.71 20.42
C THR A 92 -5.06 7.02 20.95
N GLU A 93 -4.44 8.08 20.44
CA GLU A 93 -3.14 8.54 20.91
C GLU A 93 -3.04 10.06 20.82
N LEU A 94 -2.53 10.69 21.88
CA LEU A 94 -2.35 12.13 21.95
C LEU A 94 -1.13 12.57 21.14
N ASN A 95 -1.30 13.57 20.29
CA ASN A 95 -0.26 14.23 19.53
C ASN A 95 -0.59 15.73 19.39
N THR A 96 -0.51 16.46 20.51
CA THR A 96 -0.80 17.89 20.61
C THR A 96 0.05 18.72 19.65
N ASP A 97 1.34 18.41 19.55
CA ASP A 97 2.27 19.10 18.66
C ASP A 97 1.86 19.01 17.20
N ARG A 98 1.32 17.88 16.76
CA ARG A 98 0.80 17.75 15.40
C ARG A 98 -0.31 18.74 15.10
N THR A 99 -1.22 18.96 16.04
CA THR A 99 -2.33 19.89 15.83
C THR A 99 -1.84 21.34 15.78
N LEU A 100 -0.81 21.68 16.57
CA LEU A 100 -0.29 23.04 16.68
C LEU A 100 0.74 23.40 15.59
N LYS A 101 1.64 22.47 15.26
CA LYS A 101 2.85 22.73 14.47
C LYS A 101 2.77 22.19 13.05
N ARG A 102 1.74 21.39 12.71
CA ARG A 102 1.57 20.92 11.34
C ARG A 102 1.24 22.09 10.43
N ARG A 103 1.91 22.13 9.28
CA ARG A 103 1.59 23.05 8.18
C ARG A 103 0.10 23.07 7.85
N GLN A 104 -0.36 24.23 7.37
CA GLN A 104 -1.69 24.32 6.79
C GLN A 104 -1.79 23.41 5.55
N PRO A 105 -2.82 22.56 5.47
CA PRO A 105 -3.11 21.77 4.28
C PRO A 105 -3.44 22.67 3.08
N GLN A 106 -3.20 22.18 1.87
CA GLN A 106 -3.68 22.83 0.66
C GLN A 106 -5.19 22.62 0.50
N THR A 107 -5.87 23.63 -0.04
CA THR A 107 -7.22 23.45 -0.59
C THR A 107 -7.10 22.73 -1.93
N ILE A 108 -7.66 21.52 -1.98
CA ILE A 108 -7.79 20.72 -3.19
C ILE A 108 -9.29 20.47 -3.37
N ASP A 109 -9.88 21.17 -4.32
CA ASP A 109 -11.33 21.35 -4.52
C ASP A 109 -11.94 20.34 -5.52
N THR A 110 -11.09 19.54 -6.18
CA THR A 110 -11.51 18.52 -7.14
C THR A 110 -10.66 17.25 -7.01
N LEU A 111 -11.24 16.10 -7.35
CA LEU A 111 -10.55 14.81 -7.46
C LEU A 111 -9.68 14.69 -8.72
N SER A 112 -9.78 15.64 -9.65
CA SER A 112 -8.89 15.76 -10.80
C SER A 112 -8.16 17.11 -10.78
N PRO A 113 -7.34 17.37 -9.76
CA PRO A 113 -6.69 18.66 -9.62
C PRO A 113 -5.58 18.81 -10.67
N LYS A 114 -5.24 20.05 -11.03
CA LYS A 114 -4.05 20.36 -11.82
C LYS A 114 -2.84 20.52 -10.92
N PHE A 115 -1.66 20.09 -11.35
CA PHE A 115 -0.42 20.33 -10.62
C PHE A 115 -0.18 21.84 -10.47
N LYS A 116 0.21 22.28 -9.27
CA LYS A 116 0.40 23.70 -8.93
C LYS A 116 1.87 23.95 -8.56
N PRO A 117 2.77 24.24 -9.52
CA PRO A 117 4.21 24.34 -9.25
C PRO A 117 4.57 25.47 -8.27
N LYS A 118 3.75 26.53 -8.17
CA LYS A 118 3.95 27.63 -7.22
C LYS A 118 3.58 27.25 -5.78
N GLN A 119 2.60 26.38 -5.57
CA GLN A 119 2.28 25.86 -4.24
C GLN A 119 3.37 24.88 -3.78
N PHE A 120 3.38 24.55 -2.49
CA PHE A 120 4.29 23.51 -2.01
C PHE A 120 4.06 22.20 -2.77
N ASN A 121 5.13 21.50 -3.11
CA ASN A 121 5.11 20.16 -3.67
C ASN A 121 6.44 19.48 -3.30
N PHE A 122 6.54 18.16 -3.45
CA PHE A 122 7.71 17.42 -2.98
C PHE A 122 9.01 17.70 -3.76
N ASN A 123 9.00 18.42 -4.89
CA ASN A 123 10.25 18.94 -5.49
C ASN A 123 10.88 20.08 -4.69
N LYS A 124 10.23 20.54 -3.61
CA LYS A 124 10.67 21.69 -2.78
C LYS A 124 11.08 21.29 -1.36
N VAL A 125 11.19 19.99 -1.08
CA VAL A 125 11.74 19.54 0.20
C VAL A 125 13.25 19.75 0.20
N ASP A 126 13.82 19.90 1.38
CA ASP A 126 15.28 19.85 1.53
C ASP A 126 15.79 18.43 1.22
N ASP A 127 16.97 18.31 0.61
CA ASP A 127 17.57 17.01 0.30
C ASP A 127 17.79 16.16 1.57
N LEU A 128 17.98 16.79 2.73
CA LEU A 128 18.05 16.10 4.03
C LEU A 128 16.72 15.46 4.44
N GLU A 129 15.58 15.94 3.94
CA GLU A 129 14.26 15.33 4.19
C GLU A 129 14.09 14.01 3.40
N VAL A 130 14.89 13.78 2.35
CA VAL A 130 14.88 12.55 1.54
C VAL A 130 15.74 11.48 2.21
N MET A 131 15.10 10.44 2.75
CA MET A 131 15.82 9.35 3.45
C MET A 131 16.50 8.40 2.48
N MET A 132 15.84 8.10 1.35
CA MET A 132 16.38 7.24 0.30
C MET A 132 15.60 7.44 -1.00
N THR A 133 16.26 7.13 -2.10
CA THR A 133 15.67 7.06 -3.44
C THR A 133 15.85 5.65 -3.95
N ILE A 134 14.76 5.01 -4.36
CA ILE A 134 14.74 3.65 -4.90
C ILE A 134 14.46 3.75 -6.39
N ASP A 135 15.42 3.36 -7.22
CA ASP A 135 15.21 3.25 -8.66
C ASP A 135 14.28 2.07 -8.93
N ASN A 136 13.19 2.32 -9.65
CA ASN A 136 12.26 1.27 -10.03
C ASN A 136 12.66 0.72 -11.40
N GLU A 137 12.94 -0.58 -11.47
CA GLU A 137 13.31 -1.27 -12.71
C GLU A 137 12.16 -1.34 -13.75
N GLN A 138 10.92 -0.97 -13.37
CA GLN A 138 9.72 -1.10 -14.20
C GLN A 138 9.06 0.25 -14.53
N ASP A 139 9.76 1.09 -15.30
CA ASP A 139 9.22 2.26 -16.03
C ASP A 139 8.61 3.41 -15.21
N MET A 140 8.76 3.42 -13.88
CA MET A 140 8.09 4.39 -13.00
C MET A 140 9.00 5.50 -12.47
N GLY A 141 10.15 5.73 -13.11
CA GLY A 141 11.18 6.60 -12.55
C GLY A 141 11.64 6.12 -11.17
N SER A 142 12.21 7.02 -10.37
CA SER A 142 12.63 6.70 -9.01
C SER A 142 11.54 7.03 -7.99
N VAL A 143 11.48 6.23 -6.92
CA VAL A 143 10.58 6.46 -5.78
C VAL A 143 11.38 7.07 -4.64
N GLN A 144 11.00 8.26 -4.20
CA GLN A 144 11.61 8.90 -3.04
C GLN A 144 10.85 8.56 -1.75
N MET A 145 11.59 8.17 -0.73
CA MET A 145 11.11 7.96 0.63
C MET A 145 11.48 9.19 1.46
N ILE A 146 10.51 10.06 1.72
CA ILE A 146 10.72 11.37 2.34
C ILE A 146 10.17 11.32 3.77
N ILE A 147 10.84 11.94 4.75
CA ILE A 147 10.24 12.04 6.09
C ILE A 147 8.88 12.74 6.01
N ASN A 148 7.92 12.31 6.82
CA ASN A 148 6.79 13.19 7.08
C ASN A 148 7.20 14.21 8.15
N LYS A 149 7.45 15.45 7.72
CA LYS A 149 7.83 16.58 8.58
C LYS A 149 6.89 16.79 9.77
N SER A 150 5.64 16.31 9.68
CA SER A 150 4.76 16.18 10.84
C SER A 150 4.43 14.69 11.00
N PRO A 151 5.14 13.92 11.83
CA PRO A 151 4.95 12.48 11.94
C PRO A 151 3.77 12.15 12.86
N LEU A 152 2.98 11.12 12.52
CA LEU A 152 1.86 10.65 13.35
C LEU A 152 2.39 9.67 14.39
N SER A 153 3.20 8.72 13.92
CA SER A 153 3.95 7.76 14.72
C SER A 153 5.38 7.61 14.18
N LYS A 154 6.16 6.69 14.76
CA LYS A 154 7.53 6.41 14.33
C LYS A 154 7.56 6.00 12.86
N TYR A 155 8.67 6.32 12.19
CA TYR A 155 8.93 5.95 10.79
C TYR A 155 7.91 6.50 9.78
N HIS A 156 7.10 7.50 10.17
CA HIS A 156 6.12 8.08 9.27
C HIS A 156 6.83 8.73 8.08
N THR A 157 6.68 8.08 6.93
CA THR A 157 7.37 8.34 5.67
C THR A 157 6.34 8.60 4.58
N LEU A 158 6.68 9.48 3.65
CA LEU A 158 5.96 9.72 2.42
C LEU A 158 6.64 8.94 1.29
N ILE A 159 5.89 8.07 0.63
CA ILE A 159 6.33 7.37 -0.58
C ILE A 159 5.90 8.23 -1.76
N CYS A 160 6.86 8.87 -2.42
CA CYS A 160 6.62 9.82 -3.50
C CYS A 160 7.16 9.23 -4.82
N PRO A 161 6.31 8.63 -5.67
CA PRO A 161 6.72 8.07 -6.95
C PRO A 161 7.00 9.19 -7.97
N ASP A 162 8.14 9.12 -8.63
CA ASP A 162 8.57 10.01 -9.71
C ASP A 162 8.21 11.49 -9.47
N VAL A 163 8.82 12.06 -8.43
CA VAL A 163 8.57 13.43 -7.97
C VAL A 163 8.74 14.46 -9.10
N LYS A 164 9.63 14.18 -10.06
CA LYS A 164 9.90 15.04 -11.21
C LYS A 164 8.78 15.03 -12.25
N SER A 165 8.01 13.95 -12.35
CA SER A 165 6.83 13.85 -13.21
C SER A 165 5.63 14.65 -12.72
N ASN A 166 5.72 15.27 -11.53
CA ASN A 166 4.70 16.19 -11.00
C ASN A 166 3.29 15.56 -10.96
N LEU A 167 3.23 14.26 -10.69
CA LEU A 167 1.97 13.52 -10.61
C LEU A 167 1.10 14.15 -9.52
N VAL A 168 -0.14 14.49 -9.85
CA VAL A 168 -1.11 15.03 -8.90
C VAL A 168 -1.54 13.96 -7.90
N GLN A 169 -2.21 14.32 -6.80
CA GLN A 169 -2.66 13.35 -5.79
C GLN A 169 -3.78 12.44 -6.33
N ARG A 170 -3.42 11.50 -7.20
CA ARG A 170 -4.25 10.47 -7.83
C ARG A 170 -3.43 9.20 -7.95
N ILE A 171 -4.01 8.07 -7.58
CA ILE A 171 -3.32 6.78 -7.61
C ILE A 171 -2.98 6.41 -9.06
N THR A 172 -1.77 5.90 -9.29
CA THR A 172 -1.37 5.26 -10.55
C THR A 172 -1.18 3.75 -10.33
N PRO A 173 -1.34 2.90 -11.36
CA PRO A 173 -1.11 1.46 -11.23
C PRO A 173 0.28 1.15 -10.70
N GLN A 174 1.28 1.88 -11.19
CA GLN A 174 2.67 1.63 -10.85
C GLN A 174 2.95 2.04 -9.40
N ALA A 175 2.44 3.19 -8.93
CA ALA A 175 2.64 3.63 -7.56
C ALA A 175 1.99 2.68 -6.55
N LEU A 176 0.77 2.22 -6.88
CA LEU A 176 0.08 1.20 -6.09
C LEU A 176 0.86 -0.11 -6.10
N ARG A 177 1.32 -0.59 -7.26
CA ARG A 177 2.14 -1.80 -7.37
C ARG A 177 3.38 -1.72 -6.49
N PHE A 178 4.10 -0.60 -6.52
CA PHE A 178 5.27 -0.39 -5.66
C PHE A 178 4.91 -0.53 -4.18
N CYS A 179 3.82 0.11 -3.72
CA CYS A 179 3.37 0.03 -2.33
C CYS A 179 3.02 -1.41 -1.92
N ILE A 180 2.26 -2.13 -2.76
CA ILE A 180 1.87 -3.52 -2.52
C ILE A 180 3.08 -4.45 -2.50
N THR A 181 3.97 -4.32 -3.49
CA THR A 181 5.20 -5.11 -3.56
C THR A 181 6.10 -4.85 -2.35
N PHE A 182 6.32 -3.58 -1.99
CA PHE A 182 7.15 -3.24 -0.83
C PHE A 182 6.56 -3.82 0.46
N LEU A 183 5.27 -3.59 0.72
CA LEU A 183 4.65 -4.00 1.98
C LEU A 183 4.47 -5.51 2.11
N ARG A 184 4.26 -6.24 1.01
CA ARG A 184 4.18 -7.70 0.99
C ARG A 184 5.52 -8.39 1.25
N ASN A 185 6.64 -7.73 0.92
CA ASN A 185 7.98 -8.32 0.99
C ASN A 185 8.80 -7.81 2.19
N ILE A 186 8.14 -7.25 3.20
CA ILE A 186 8.75 -6.97 4.51
C ILE A 186 8.23 -7.96 5.56
N ASP A 187 9.12 -8.38 6.44
CA ASP A 187 8.82 -9.16 7.64
C ASP A 187 8.59 -8.21 8.83
N ASP A 188 7.58 -7.35 8.68
CA ASP A 188 7.14 -6.43 9.73
C ASP A 188 5.67 -6.03 9.53
N ASP A 189 4.79 -6.76 10.21
CA ASP A 189 3.34 -6.56 10.16
C ASP A 189 2.86 -5.27 10.87
N THR A 190 3.76 -4.58 11.57
CA THR A 190 3.47 -3.32 12.27
C THR A 190 3.60 -2.12 11.33
N MET A 191 4.29 -2.26 10.22
CA MET A 191 4.34 -1.24 9.18
C MET A 191 3.08 -1.33 8.32
N ARG A 192 2.43 -0.19 8.12
CA ARG A 192 1.18 -0.10 7.37
C ARG A 192 1.26 1.06 6.39
N MET A 193 0.45 1.01 5.34
CA MET A 193 0.38 2.08 4.36
C MET A 193 -1.00 2.71 4.27
N GLY A 194 -1.03 3.98 3.89
CA GLY A 194 -2.26 4.74 3.75
C GLY A 194 -2.20 5.74 2.60
N TYR A 195 -3.36 6.03 2.02
CA TYR A 195 -3.53 7.06 1.01
C TYR A 195 -4.81 7.85 1.30
N ASN A 196 -4.73 9.16 1.06
CA ASN A 196 -5.86 10.06 1.11
C ASN A 196 -6.00 10.72 -0.27
N SER A 197 -7.17 10.62 -0.90
CA SER A 197 -7.47 11.38 -2.13
C SER A 197 -7.75 12.86 -1.81
N PRO A 198 -7.75 13.74 -2.82
CA PRO A 198 -8.44 15.02 -2.74
C PRO A 198 -9.88 14.82 -2.21
N GLY A 199 -10.36 15.75 -1.39
CA GLY A 199 -11.66 15.62 -0.71
C GLY A 199 -11.70 14.59 0.43
N ALA A 200 -10.65 13.81 0.63
CA ALA A 200 -10.55 12.77 1.66
C ALA A 200 -9.34 12.97 2.58
N LEU A 201 -9.03 14.24 2.90
CA LEU A 201 -7.92 14.70 3.75
C LEU A 201 -6.50 14.67 3.17
N ALA A 202 -6.34 14.51 1.86
CA ALA A 202 -5.07 14.87 1.21
C ALA A 202 -4.62 16.28 1.65
N SER A 203 -3.33 16.45 1.91
CA SER A 203 -2.79 17.74 2.40
C SER A 203 -1.92 18.47 1.37
N VAL A 204 -1.47 17.74 0.35
CA VAL A 204 -0.58 18.23 -0.71
C VAL A 204 -1.09 17.64 -2.02
N ASN A 205 -1.21 18.47 -3.06
CA ASN A 205 -1.50 18.01 -4.41
C ASN A 205 -0.20 17.61 -5.14
N HIS A 206 0.35 16.48 -4.74
CA HIS A 206 1.47 15.79 -5.40
C HIS A 206 1.41 14.34 -4.90
N LEU A 207 1.34 13.35 -5.80
CA LEU A 207 1.15 11.94 -5.48
C LEU A 207 2.09 11.48 -4.36
N HIS A 208 1.48 11.03 -3.27
CA HIS A 208 2.18 10.37 -2.18
C HIS A 208 1.29 9.35 -1.48
N PHE A 209 1.93 8.29 -1.00
CA PHE A 209 1.39 7.37 -0.01
C PHE A 209 2.10 7.58 1.32
N HIS A 210 1.50 7.10 2.39
CA HIS A 210 2.06 7.12 3.73
C HIS A 210 2.55 5.71 4.07
N LEU A 211 3.76 5.58 4.59
CA LEU A 211 4.26 4.40 5.28
C LEU A 211 4.43 4.77 6.76
N ILE A 212 3.88 3.96 7.66
CA ILE A 212 3.76 4.34 9.06
C ILE A 212 3.75 3.12 9.98
N HIS A 213 4.40 3.25 11.14
CA HIS A 213 4.46 2.21 12.15
C HIS A 213 3.22 2.26 13.06
N MET A 214 2.40 1.22 13.02
CA MET A 214 1.17 1.04 13.80
C MET A 214 1.14 -0.37 14.41
N PRO A 215 1.93 -0.62 15.47
CA PRO A 215 2.07 -1.95 16.07
C PRO A 215 0.81 -2.44 16.78
N GLN A 216 -0.05 -1.52 17.22
CA GLN A 216 -1.29 -1.83 17.91
C GLN A 216 -2.24 -2.60 16.99
N LYS A 217 -3.06 -3.47 17.58
CA LYS A 217 -4.24 -4.00 16.90
C LYS A 217 -5.25 -2.87 16.74
N LEU A 218 -5.75 -2.69 15.54
CA LEU A 218 -6.72 -1.66 15.18
C LEU A 218 -8.09 -2.29 14.92
N TYR A 219 -9.13 -1.44 14.81
CA TYR A 219 -10.47 -1.87 14.40
C TYR A 219 -10.42 -2.70 13.10
N ILE A 220 -9.63 -2.25 12.12
CA ILE A 220 -9.54 -2.89 10.80
C ILE A 220 -8.99 -4.32 10.85
N ASP A 221 -8.23 -4.68 11.90
CA ASP A 221 -7.68 -6.03 12.06
C ASP A 221 -8.75 -7.04 12.51
N ASN A 222 -9.90 -6.57 12.99
CA ASN A 222 -10.96 -7.40 13.56
C ASN A 222 -12.29 -7.29 12.79
N VAL A 223 -12.29 -6.66 11.61
CA VAL A 223 -13.51 -6.53 10.82
C VAL A 223 -13.96 -7.88 10.28
N LYS A 224 -15.26 -8.12 10.32
CA LYS A 224 -15.85 -9.28 9.63
C LYS A 224 -15.98 -8.95 8.16
N LEU A 225 -15.49 -9.86 7.31
CA LEU A 225 -15.52 -9.75 5.86
C LEU A 225 -16.45 -10.81 5.27
N GLU A 226 -17.20 -10.42 4.25
CA GLU A 226 -17.97 -11.33 3.40
C GLU A 226 -17.52 -11.19 1.94
N ASN A 227 -17.54 -12.30 1.21
CA ASN A 227 -17.14 -12.32 -0.19
C ASN A 227 -18.10 -11.45 -1.02
N LEU A 228 -17.54 -10.62 -1.89
CA LEU A 228 -18.29 -9.72 -2.74
C LEU A 228 -18.25 -10.15 -4.22
N ALA A 229 -17.08 -10.52 -4.73
CA ALA A 229 -16.90 -11.08 -6.08
C ALA A 229 -15.56 -11.81 -6.21
N GLY A 230 -15.51 -12.82 -7.08
CA GLY A 230 -14.32 -13.63 -7.29
C GLY A 230 -13.78 -14.24 -5.98
N SER A 231 -12.51 -14.62 -5.97
CA SER A 231 -11.85 -15.23 -4.80
C SER A 231 -11.16 -14.22 -3.87
N TYR A 232 -11.08 -12.95 -4.27
CA TYR A 232 -10.23 -11.95 -3.61
C TYR A 232 -10.94 -10.64 -3.22
N LEU A 233 -12.16 -10.40 -3.69
CA LEU A 233 -12.90 -9.17 -3.37
C LEU A 233 -13.90 -9.43 -2.25
N TYR A 234 -13.78 -8.67 -1.18
CA TYR A 234 -14.62 -8.75 0.00
C TYR A 234 -15.19 -7.38 0.35
N ARG A 235 -16.24 -7.37 1.16
CA ARG A 235 -16.70 -6.18 1.87
C ARG A 235 -16.83 -6.47 3.36
N THR A 236 -16.78 -5.42 4.17
CA THR A 236 -17.20 -5.52 5.57
C THR A 236 -18.66 -5.96 5.66
N THR A 237 -19.01 -6.81 6.62
CA THR A 237 -20.41 -7.20 6.83
C THR A 237 -21.26 -6.00 7.27
N GLN A 238 -22.59 -6.12 7.12
CA GLN A 238 -23.53 -5.05 7.51
C GLN A 238 -23.50 -4.72 9.01
N GLU A 239 -23.07 -5.65 9.86
CA GLU A 239 -22.89 -5.45 11.30
C GLU A 239 -21.74 -4.48 11.65
N MET A 240 -20.80 -4.31 10.72
CA MET A 240 -19.64 -3.45 10.94
C MET A 240 -20.03 -1.97 10.77
N PRO A 241 -19.70 -1.07 11.70
CA PRO A 241 -20.13 0.32 11.63
C PRO A 241 -19.44 1.11 10.52
N ILE A 242 -18.20 0.74 10.19
CA ILE A 242 -17.41 1.36 9.13
C ILE A 242 -17.41 0.42 7.93
N GLN A 243 -18.06 0.86 6.86
CA GLN A 243 -18.18 0.11 5.62
C GLN A 243 -16.90 0.29 4.78
N ALA A 244 -16.34 -0.82 4.30
CA ALA A 244 -15.16 -0.84 3.46
C ALA A 244 -15.22 -1.96 2.41
N LEU A 245 -14.53 -1.76 1.30
CA LEU A 245 -14.16 -2.82 0.35
C LEU A 245 -12.77 -3.35 0.75
N CYS A 246 -12.54 -4.65 0.62
CA CYS A 246 -11.24 -5.27 0.89
C CYS A 246 -10.81 -6.14 -0.28
N VAL A 247 -9.64 -5.85 -0.86
CA VAL A 247 -8.97 -6.68 -1.86
C VAL A 247 -7.87 -7.48 -1.18
N LEU A 248 -7.94 -8.81 -1.28
CA LEU A 248 -6.93 -9.74 -0.77
C LEU A 248 -5.85 -10.01 -1.82
N ILE A 249 -4.61 -9.66 -1.49
CA ILE A 249 -3.42 -10.22 -2.14
C ILE A 249 -2.98 -11.42 -1.30
N ALA A 250 -3.15 -12.63 -1.83
CA ALA A 250 -2.81 -13.85 -1.14
C ALA A 250 -1.28 -14.07 -1.18
N SER A 251 -0.74 -14.73 -0.16
CA SER A 251 0.68 -15.03 -0.06
C SER A 251 1.22 -15.86 -1.22
N ASN A 252 0.37 -16.63 -1.89
CA ASN A 252 0.67 -17.44 -3.06
C ASN A 252 0.31 -16.77 -4.41
N ASP A 253 -0.18 -15.53 -4.43
CA ASP A 253 -0.43 -14.81 -5.69
C ASP A 253 0.90 -14.60 -6.42
N ASN A 254 0.94 -14.98 -7.70
CA ASN A 254 2.05 -14.67 -8.61
C ASN A 254 1.97 -13.23 -9.13
N ASP A 255 2.99 -12.80 -9.88
CA ASP A 255 3.07 -11.41 -10.39
C ASP A 255 1.88 -11.01 -11.27
N GLU A 256 1.34 -11.94 -12.06
CA GLU A 256 0.18 -11.69 -12.93
C GLU A 256 -1.09 -11.44 -12.11
N ALA A 257 -1.35 -12.26 -11.08
CA ALA A 257 -2.48 -12.09 -10.18
C ALA A 257 -2.38 -10.79 -9.38
N ILE A 258 -1.18 -10.43 -8.90
CA ILE A 258 -0.96 -9.14 -8.23
C ILE A 258 -1.27 -8.00 -9.20
N LEU A 259 -0.74 -8.06 -10.43
CA LEU A 259 -0.92 -7.02 -11.43
C LEU A 259 -2.40 -6.84 -11.79
N GLU A 260 -3.15 -7.93 -11.96
CA GLU A 260 -4.60 -7.89 -12.20
C GLU A 260 -5.32 -7.17 -11.05
N LYS A 261 -5.07 -7.57 -9.80
CA LYS A 261 -5.71 -6.99 -8.62
C LYS A 261 -5.36 -5.51 -8.45
N VAL A 262 -4.10 -5.14 -8.67
CA VAL A 262 -3.64 -3.74 -8.66
C VAL A 262 -4.35 -2.92 -9.76
N ASN A 263 -4.45 -3.46 -10.98
CA ASN A 263 -5.15 -2.80 -12.07
C ASN A 263 -6.65 -2.62 -11.78
N ASN A 264 -7.28 -3.59 -11.13
CA ASN A 264 -8.70 -3.48 -10.76
C ASN A 264 -8.93 -2.46 -9.64
N VAL A 265 -8.04 -2.38 -8.65
CA VAL A 265 -8.05 -1.29 -7.66
C VAL A 265 -7.86 0.06 -8.34
N TYR A 266 -6.90 0.18 -9.25
CA TYR A 266 -6.68 1.41 -10.00
C TYR A 266 -7.92 1.84 -10.79
N LYS A 267 -8.51 0.95 -11.59
CA LYS A 267 -9.76 1.21 -12.34
C LYS A 267 -10.88 1.70 -11.42
N LEU A 268 -11.03 1.09 -10.24
CA LEU A 268 -12.01 1.52 -9.25
C LEU A 268 -11.72 2.93 -8.75
N THR A 269 -10.48 3.22 -8.34
CA THR A 269 -10.10 4.55 -7.81
C THR A 269 -10.19 5.66 -8.88
N GLU A 270 -9.94 5.33 -10.14
CA GLU A 270 -10.15 6.23 -11.28
C GLU A 270 -11.63 6.52 -11.50
N TRP A 271 -12.47 5.48 -11.50
CA TRP A 271 -13.92 5.64 -11.58
C TRP A 271 -14.45 6.49 -10.41
N MET A 272 -13.94 6.28 -9.19
CA MET A 272 -14.29 7.09 -8.03
C MET A 272 -13.90 8.56 -8.22
N CYS A 273 -12.73 8.85 -8.81
CA CYS A 273 -12.34 10.22 -9.15
C CYS A 273 -13.29 10.84 -10.19
N GLN A 274 -13.63 10.10 -11.25
CA GLN A 274 -14.53 10.55 -12.31
C GLN A 274 -15.96 10.82 -11.81
N ASN A 275 -16.41 10.07 -10.80
CA ASN A 275 -17.73 10.22 -10.18
C ASN A 275 -17.73 11.10 -8.92
N ASN A 276 -16.64 11.84 -8.70
CA ASN A 276 -16.48 12.74 -7.56
C ASN A 276 -16.72 12.07 -6.19
N ILE A 277 -16.19 10.87 -6.00
CA ILE A 277 -16.24 10.08 -4.76
C ILE A 277 -14.86 10.13 -4.07
N PRO A 278 -14.69 10.97 -3.03
CA PRO A 278 -13.46 11.00 -2.25
C PRO A 278 -13.24 9.68 -1.53
N HIS A 279 -11.98 9.27 -1.43
CA HIS A 279 -11.64 7.95 -0.93
C HIS A 279 -10.31 7.90 -0.20
N ASN A 280 -10.22 6.88 0.63
CA ASN A 280 -9.03 6.54 1.40
C ASN A 280 -8.66 5.10 1.10
N VAL A 281 -7.36 4.81 1.07
CA VAL A 281 -6.86 3.44 0.97
C VAL A 281 -6.03 3.16 2.21
N PHE A 282 -6.18 1.97 2.78
CA PHE A 282 -5.35 1.48 3.86
C PHE A 282 -4.85 0.08 3.51
N VAL A 283 -3.54 -0.14 3.63
CA VAL A 283 -2.90 -1.40 3.28
C VAL A 283 -2.18 -1.96 4.50
N THR A 284 -2.46 -3.22 4.81
CA THR A 284 -1.89 -3.91 5.98
C THR A 284 -1.66 -5.38 5.65
N GLN A 285 -0.62 -5.97 6.23
CA GLN A 285 -0.51 -7.43 6.25
C GLN A 285 -1.66 -8.03 7.05
N ASP A 286 -2.08 -9.24 6.70
CA ASP A 286 -3.04 -10.00 7.50
C ASP A 286 -2.35 -10.47 8.79
N ARG A 287 -2.80 -9.92 9.91
CA ARG A 287 -2.24 -10.16 11.25
C ARG A 287 -2.92 -11.34 11.95
N THR A 288 -3.79 -12.06 11.24
CA THR A 288 -4.43 -13.28 11.74
C THR A 288 -3.42 -14.43 11.79
N PRO A 289 -3.33 -15.20 12.89
CA PRO A 289 -2.45 -16.37 12.96
C PRO A 289 -2.70 -17.34 11.79
N GLY A 290 -1.63 -17.73 11.09
CA GLY A 290 -1.68 -18.66 9.96
C GLY A 290 -2.00 -18.01 8.60
N LYS A 291 -2.12 -16.68 8.54
CA LYS A 291 -2.36 -15.92 7.30
C LYS A 291 -1.17 -15.04 6.89
N GLN A 292 0.02 -15.30 7.42
CA GLN A 292 1.23 -14.56 7.12
C GLN A 292 1.50 -14.48 5.61
N GLY A 293 1.94 -13.31 5.15
CA GLY A 293 2.20 -13.01 3.74
C GLY A 293 0.96 -12.61 2.92
N ASN A 294 -0.25 -12.74 3.48
CA ASN A 294 -1.43 -12.10 2.89
C ASN A 294 -1.40 -10.59 3.15
N LEU A 295 -1.93 -9.82 2.21
CA LEU A 295 -2.06 -8.38 2.30
C LEU A 295 -3.51 -7.99 2.02
N HIS A 296 -4.07 -7.14 2.88
CA HIS A 296 -5.38 -6.54 2.68
C HIS A 296 -5.24 -5.10 2.21
N ILE A 297 -5.93 -4.77 1.11
CA ILE A 297 -6.11 -3.41 0.60
C ILE A 297 -7.55 -3.00 0.90
N PHE A 298 -7.72 -2.18 1.94
CA PHE A 298 -9.01 -1.61 2.30
C PHE A 298 -9.24 -0.29 1.56
N ILE A 299 -10.41 -0.16 0.95
CA ILE A 299 -10.83 1.04 0.23
C ILE A 299 -12.11 1.56 0.89
N PHE A 300 -12.08 2.83 1.25
CA PHE A 300 -13.18 3.54 1.89
C PHE A 300 -13.64 4.66 0.97
N ALA A 301 -14.95 4.91 0.97
CA ALA A 301 -15.58 5.96 0.17
C ALA A 301 -16.33 6.93 1.06
N ARG A 302 -16.41 8.18 0.62
CA ARG A 302 -17.06 9.26 1.36
C ARG A 302 -18.13 9.92 0.53
N SER A 303 -19.32 10.12 1.10
CA SER A 303 -20.37 10.94 0.49
C SER A 303 -20.04 12.43 0.55
N THR A 304 -19.27 12.86 1.55
CA THR A 304 -18.96 14.28 1.76
C THR A 304 -17.54 14.62 1.32
N TYR A 305 -17.41 15.61 0.43
CA TYR A 305 -16.13 16.16 -0.01
C TYR A 305 -15.55 17.11 1.04
N CYS A 306 -14.36 16.81 1.56
CA CYS A 306 -13.65 17.68 2.50
C CYS A 306 -12.83 18.73 1.75
N VAL A 307 -13.39 19.92 1.59
CA VAL A 307 -12.63 21.09 1.08
C VAL A 307 -11.83 21.73 2.21
N ASN A 308 -12.50 21.97 3.35
CA ASN A 308 -11.91 22.52 4.56
C ASN A 308 -11.89 21.42 5.64
N LYS A 309 -10.77 21.32 6.36
CA LYS A 309 -10.66 20.36 7.47
C LYS A 309 -11.42 20.92 8.66
N ASP A 310 -12.42 20.19 9.13
CA ASP A 310 -13.31 20.61 10.21
C ASP A 310 -12.56 20.87 11.52
N VAL A 311 -13.09 21.80 12.31
CA VAL A 311 -12.67 22.09 13.69
C VAL A 311 -13.29 21.09 14.71
N THR A 312 -14.07 20.12 14.23
CA THR A 312 -14.73 19.07 15.03
C THR A 312 -13.73 18.16 15.76
N ALA A 313 -14.22 17.23 16.59
CA ALA A 313 -13.41 16.41 17.52
C ALA A 313 -12.13 15.82 16.91
N PHE A 314 -12.21 15.30 15.67
CA PHE A 314 -11.07 14.88 14.84
C PHE A 314 -11.46 14.84 13.36
N ASN A 315 -10.46 14.75 12.47
CA ASN A 315 -10.66 14.64 11.03
C ASN A 315 -10.58 13.15 10.61
N VAL A 316 -11.46 12.69 9.70
CA VAL A 316 -11.50 11.28 9.26
C VAL A 316 -10.76 11.07 7.94
N GLY A 317 -9.57 10.47 8.03
CA GLY A 317 -8.77 9.96 6.91
C GLY A 317 -8.48 8.48 7.08
N PHE A 318 -7.46 7.97 6.37
CA PHE A 318 -7.17 6.53 6.39
C PHE A 318 -6.87 5.98 7.79
N CYS A 319 -6.25 6.78 8.67
CA CYS A 319 -5.92 6.34 10.04
C CYS A 319 -7.20 6.06 10.81
N GLU A 320 -8.12 7.03 10.79
CA GLU A 320 -9.32 6.98 11.58
C GLU A 320 -10.29 5.90 11.09
N LEU A 321 -10.38 5.74 9.77
CA LEU A 321 -11.14 4.67 9.13
C LEU A 321 -10.57 3.27 9.47
N ALA A 322 -9.25 3.14 9.61
CA ALA A 322 -8.60 1.91 10.05
C ALA A 322 -8.75 1.65 11.56
N GLY A 323 -9.13 2.68 12.33
CA GLY A 323 -9.36 2.62 13.76
C GLY A 323 -8.26 3.20 14.63
N PHE A 324 -7.31 3.94 14.05
CA PHE A 324 -6.34 4.76 14.78
C PHE A 324 -6.80 6.22 14.77
N ILE A 325 -7.16 6.75 15.95
CA ILE A 325 -7.66 8.11 16.13
C ILE A 325 -6.58 8.99 16.79
N PRO A 326 -5.71 9.67 16.01
CA PRO A 326 -4.79 10.65 16.55
C PRO A 326 -5.55 11.90 17.03
N LEU A 327 -5.28 12.31 18.28
CA LEU A 327 -5.97 13.45 18.90
C LEU A 327 -4.97 14.51 19.34
N GLY A 328 -5.33 15.78 19.17
CA GLY A 328 -4.48 16.90 19.61
C GLY A 328 -4.81 17.47 20.97
N ASN A 329 -5.82 16.94 21.66
CA ASN A 329 -6.35 17.51 22.89
C ASN A 329 -6.68 16.37 23.87
N GLU A 330 -6.15 16.48 25.09
CA GLU A 330 -6.25 15.46 26.11
C GLU A 330 -7.69 15.29 26.65
N GLU A 331 -8.42 16.39 26.82
CA GLU A 331 -9.83 16.34 27.24
C GLU A 331 -10.69 15.63 26.21
N LYS A 332 -10.52 15.95 24.92
CA LYS A 332 -11.18 15.24 23.82
C LYS A 332 -10.86 13.74 23.86
N MET A 333 -9.61 13.35 24.13
CA MET A 333 -9.22 11.94 24.25
C MET A 333 -9.86 11.23 25.44
N ARG A 334 -9.96 11.90 26.59
CA ARG A 334 -10.64 11.33 27.78
C ARG A 334 -12.13 11.10 27.52
N ASN A 335 -12.78 12.05 26.84
CA ASN A 335 -14.22 12.04 26.62
C ASN A 335 -14.66 11.29 25.35
N LEU A 336 -13.72 10.86 24.50
CA LEU A 336 -14.06 10.14 23.27
C LEU A 336 -14.61 8.74 23.59
N SER A 337 -15.70 8.37 22.92
CA SER A 337 -16.33 7.05 22.97
C SER A 337 -16.40 6.43 21.56
N GLU A 338 -16.58 5.11 21.48
CA GLU A 338 -16.74 4.45 20.18
C GLU A 338 -17.97 4.96 19.41
N THR A 339 -19.06 5.26 20.11
CA THR A 339 -20.28 5.82 19.51
C THR A 339 -19.99 7.14 18.78
N VAL A 340 -19.21 8.04 19.40
CA VAL A 340 -18.83 9.31 18.77
C VAL A 340 -17.96 9.07 17.53
N VAL A 341 -17.03 8.12 17.60
CA VAL A 341 -16.18 7.76 16.45
C VAL A 341 -17.02 7.21 15.31
N VAL A 342 -17.88 6.23 15.59
CA VAL A 342 -18.75 5.59 14.60
C VAL A 342 -19.68 6.59 13.95
N GLN A 343 -20.37 7.40 14.75
CA GLN A 343 -21.28 8.43 14.25
C GLN A 343 -20.53 9.39 13.32
N ARG A 344 -19.37 9.88 13.73
CA ARG A 344 -18.58 10.82 12.92
C ARG A 344 -18.10 10.19 11.60
N VAL A 345 -17.65 8.94 11.65
CA VAL A 345 -17.23 8.23 10.43
C VAL A 345 -18.43 8.06 9.50
N GLN A 346 -19.57 7.60 10.01
CA GLN A 346 -20.79 7.38 9.22
C GLN A 346 -21.37 8.66 8.62
N GLU A 347 -21.35 9.77 9.35
CA GLU A 347 -21.72 11.10 8.84
C GLU A 347 -20.89 11.50 7.61
N ILE A 348 -19.59 11.17 7.60
CA ILE A 348 -18.68 11.50 6.50
C ILE A 348 -18.80 10.48 5.36
N THR A 349 -18.84 9.19 5.69
CA THR A 349 -18.84 8.12 4.69
C THR A 349 -20.19 8.01 3.98
N GLY A 350 -21.28 8.29 4.69
CA GLY A 350 -22.64 8.19 4.20
C GLY A 350 -22.91 6.83 3.57
N ASN A 351 -23.57 6.84 2.42
CA ASN A 351 -23.91 5.66 1.64
C ASN A 351 -23.01 5.44 0.41
N ALA A 352 -21.91 6.21 0.27
CA ALA A 352 -21.04 6.18 -0.91
C ALA A 352 -20.46 4.78 -1.20
N MET A 353 -20.28 3.94 -0.18
CA MET A 353 -19.79 2.58 -0.36
C MET A 353 -20.73 1.70 -1.21
N ASN A 354 -22.04 1.99 -1.25
CA ASN A 354 -22.99 1.17 -2.02
C ASN A 354 -22.66 1.16 -3.51
N SER A 355 -22.42 2.34 -4.11
CA SER A 355 -22.05 2.43 -5.53
C SER A 355 -20.66 1.85 -5.80
N VAL A 356 -19.75 1.97 -4.83
CA VAL A 356 -18.40 1.40 -4.90
C VAL A 356 -18.42 -0.13 -4.88
N TYR A 357 -19.28 -0.74 -4.05
CA TYR A 357 -19.46 -2.19 -4.05
C TYR A 357 -19.99 -2.70 -5.39
N GLU A 358 -20.99 -2.03 -5.97
CA GLU A 358 -21.50 -2.40 -7.28
C GLU A 358 -20.42 -2.25 -8.36
N GLN A 359 -19.73 -1.10 -8.42
CA GLN A 359 -18.70 -0.89 -9.42
C GLN A 359 -17.53 -1.88 -9.29
N ALA A 360 -17.09 -2.18 -8.07
CA ALA A 360 -16.02 -3.13 -7.83
C ALA A 360 -16.40 -4.54 -8.30
N LYS A 361 -17.65 -4.97 -8.06
CA LYS A 361 -18.18 -6.24 -8.60
C LYS A 361 -18.15 -6.26 -10.13
N HIS A 362 -18.58 -5.17 -10.79
CA HIS A 362 -18.57 -5.09 -12.25
C HIS A 362 -17.15 -5.18 -12.83
N ILE A 363 -16.18 -4.50 -12.21
CA ILE A 363 -14.77 -4.55 -12.63
C ILE A 363 -14.21 -5.97 -12.51
N VAL A 364 -14.46 -6.66 -11.40
CA VAL A 364 -13.92 -8.02 -11.16
C VAL A 364 -14.61 -9.07 -12.02
N ASN A 365 -15.91 -8.96 -12.26
CA ASN A 365 -16.66 -9.95 -13.06
C ASN A 365 -16.47 -9.77 -14.58
N GLY A 366 -15.75 -8.73 -15.03
CA GLY A 366 -15.52 -8.48 -16.45
C GLY A 366 -16.76 -8.05 -17.23
N THR A 367 -17.84 -7.65 -16.55
CA THR A 367 -19.03 -7.09 -17.19
C THR A 367 -18.70 -5.66 -17.66
N ASN A 368 -18.31 -5.54 -18.92
CA ASN A 368 -18.21 -4.25 -19.61
C ASN A 368 -19.61 -3.61 -19.64
N SER A 369 -19.93 -2.73 -18.71
CA SER A 369 -20.86 -1.65 -19.06
C SER A 369 -20.10 -0.74 -20.03
N THR A 370 -20.66 -0.57 -21.21
CA THR A 370 -20.20 0.36 -22.23
C THR A 370 -20.10 1.76 -21.66
N TRP A 371 -18.93 2.14 -21.16
CA TRP A 371 -18.59 3.52 -20.86
C TRP A 371 -17.32 3.86 -21.61
N GLN A 372 -17.49 4.73 -22.60
CA GLN A 372 -16.41 5.29 -23.41
C GLN A 372 -15.40 5.96 -22.46
N LEU A 373 -14.15 5.51 -22.52
CA LEU A 373 -13.02 6.31 -22.06
C LEU A 373 -13.10 7.66 -22.79
N PRO A 374 -13.18 8.81 -22.09
CA PRO A 374 -13.01 10.08 -22.77
C PRO A 374 -11.60 10.11 -23.34
N PHE A 375 -11.51 10.37 -24.64
CA PHE A 375 -10.27 10.63 -25.35
C PHE A 375 -9.40 11.59 -24.55
N ILE A 376 -8.18 11.14 -24.24
CA ILE A 376 -7.10 12.03 -23.82
C ILE A 376 -6.64 12.74 -25.10
N ASN A 377 -6.96 14.02 -25.23
CA ASN A 377 -6.19 14.97 -26.03
C ASN A 377 -5.38 15.85 -25.09
#